data_AF-A0A291T9H6-F1
#
_entry.id   AF-A0A291T9H6-F1
#
_cell.length_a   1.000
_cell.length_b   1.000
_cell.length_c   1.000
_cell.angle_alpha   90.00
_cell.angle_beta   90.00
_cell.angle_gamma   90.00
#
_symmetry.space_group_name_H-M   'P 1'
#
loop_
_entity.id
_entity.type
_entity.pdbx_description
1 polymer ?
#
loop_
_entity_poly.entity_id
_entity_poly.type
_entity_poly.pdbx_seq_one_letter_code
_entity_poly.pdbx_strand_id
1 'polypeptide(L)'
;MKREDVSKIIPGITQEQLDSIMNLHGADITAKANEITTLKAEKTTLTEQLNTANGKLEGYDPEWKAKAEQAKTDAASQVAALEKGYALERKASGLKFSSESARKAFLAEAKAQNFAMKDGEILGFDDYVKTFKAADPSAILPDGGMVQFSTSAPGGNRQPANAHEAANAAFRAAFGQKG
;
A
#
# COMPACT_ATOMS: atom_id res chain seq x y z
N MET A 1 -17.30 13.51 60.63
CA MET A 1 -16.34 13.98 61.64
C MET A 1 -16.88 13.61 63.00
N LYS A 2 -16.05 13.20 63.97
CA LYS A 2 -16.53 12.91 65.33
C LYS A 2 -16.20 14.07 66.26
N ARG A 3 -17.05 14.30 67.27
CA ARG A 3 -16.87 15.38 68.26
C ARG A 3 -15.51 15.28 68.95
N GLU A 4 -15.09 14.05 69.28
CA GLU A 4 -13.83 13.78 69.98
C GLU A 4 -12.61 14.14 69.13
N ASP A 5 -12.72 14.08 67.80
CA ASP A 5 -11.64 14.44 66.89
C ASP A 5 -11.50 15.96 66.79
N VAL A 6 -12.60 16.70 66.81
CA VAL A 6 -12.61 18.18 66.78
C VAL A 6 -11.97 18.75 68.05
N SER A 7 -12.34 18.23 69.22
CA SER A 7 -11.78 18.68 70.51
C SER A 7 -10.27 18.40 70.64
N LYS A 8 -9.75 17.38 69.96
CA LYS A 8 -8.30 17.12 69.91
C LYS A 8 -7.55 18.09 69.01
N ILE A 9 -8.16 18.53 67.92
CA ILE A 9 -7.56 19.44 66.94
C ILE A 9 -7.63 20.90 67.43
N ILE A 10 -8.68 21.25 68.17
CA ILE A 10 -8.90 22.61 68.70
C ILE A 10 -9.01 22.54 70.24
N PRO A 11 -7.87 22.58 70.96
CA PRO A 11 -7.87 22.61 72.42
C PRO A 11 -8.60 23.85 72.96
N GLY A 12 -9.47 23.67 73.95
CA GLY A 12 -10.21 24.78 74.58
C GLY A 12 -11.47 25.23 73.83
N ILE A 13 -11.90 24.51 72.80
CA ILE A 13 -13.18 24.78 72.12
C ILE A 13 -14.37 24.67 73.10
N THR A 14 -15.31 25.61 73.04
CA THR A 14 -16.50 25.57 73.89
C THR A 14 -17.52 24.57 73.36
N GLN A 15 -18.43 24.10 74.25
CA GLN A 15 -19.51 23.18 73.89
C GLN A 15 -20.38 23.75 72.75
N GLU A 16 -20.75 25.04 72.83
CA GLU A 16 -21.57 25.72 71.83
C GLU A 16 -20.86 25.83 70.47
N GLN A 17 -19.56 26.13 70.46
CA GLN A 17 -18.75 26.16 69.24
C GLN A 17 -18.64 24.77 68.61
N LEU A 18 -18.42 23.74 69.43
CA LEU A 18 -18.36 22.35 68.98
C LEU A 18 -19.70 21.91 68.38
N ASP A 19 -20.82 22.23 69.03
CA ASP A 19 -22.16 21.90 68.53
C ASP A 19 -22.49 22.63 67.24
N SER A 20 -22.10 23.89 67.10
CA SER A 20 -22.25 24.65 65.84
C SER A 20 -21.48 23.99 64.69
N ILE A 21 -20.22 23.59 64.91
CA ILE A 21 -19.39 22.89 63.92
C ILE A 21 -20.03 21.56 63.51
N MET A 22 -20.49 20.77 64.49
CA MET A 22 -21.11 19.48 64.21
C MET A 22 -22.43 19.61 63.43
N ASN A 23 -23.24 20.62 63.74
CA ASN A 23 -24.49 20.89 63.04
C ASN A 23 -24.25 21.33 61.59
N LEU A 24 -23.31 22.25 61.36
CA LEU A 24 -22.91 22.66 60.00
C LEU A 24 -22.38 21.47 59.20
N HIS A 25 -21.52 20.65 59.80
CA HIS A 25 -20.99 19.46 59.14
C HIS A 25 -22.08 18.43 58.83
N GLY A 26 -23.04 18.21 59.74
CA GLY A 26 -24.18 17.32 59.51
C GLY A 26 -25.09 17.82 58.38
N ALA A 27 -25.34 19.13 58.31
CA ALA A 27 -26.09 19.76 57.24
C ALA A 27 -25.39 19.59 55.88
N ASP A 28 -24.08 19.85 55.82
CA ASP A 28 -23.27 19.68 54.61
C ASP A 28 -23.23 18.22 54.15
N ILE A 29 -23.07 17.27 55.07
CA ILE A 29 -23.12 15.83 54.76
C ILE A 29 -24.48 15.48 54.15
N THR A 30 -25.57 15.96 54.75
CA THR A 30 -26.93 15.66 54.28
C THR A 30 -27.16 16.26 52.89
N ALA A 31 -26.73 17.51 52.66
CA ALA A 31 -26.81 18.16 51.36
C ALA A 31 -26.03 17.37 50.28
N LYS A 32 -24.79 16.97 50.59
CA LYS A 32 -23.97 16.15 49.68
C LYS A 32 -24.55 14.76 49.43
N ALA A 33 -25.14 14.12 50.45
CA ALA A 33 -25.79 12.83 50.29
C ALA A 33 -27.01 12.91 49.34
N ASN A 34 -27.78 14.00 49.44
CA ASN A 34 -28.89 14.27 48.53
C ASN A 34 -28.40 14.52 47.11
N GLU A 35 -27.36 15.34 46.94
CA GLU A 35 -26.74 15.61 45.64
C GLU A 35 -26.20 14.32 44.98
N ILE A 36 -25.50 13.48 45.74
CA ILE A 36 -25.01 12.17 45.26
C ILE A 36 -26.17 11.28 44.82
N THR A 37 -27.27 11.29 45.56
CA THR A 37 -28.47 10.50 45.23
C THR A 37 -29.09 10.99 43.91
N THR A 38 -29.22 12.30 43.74
CA THR A 38 -29.69 12.93 42.49
C THR A 38 -28.77 12.60 41.32
N LEU A 39 -27.46 12.80 41.46
CA LEU A 39 -26.48 12.49 40.42
C LEU A 39 -26.48 11.01 40.04
N LYS A 40 -26.73 10.11 40.99
CA LYS A 40 -26.84 8.67 40.72
C LYS A 40 -28.11 8.34 39.92
N ALA A 41 -29.23 8.99 40.23
CA ALA A 41 -30.46 8.87 39.46
C ALA A 41 -30.26 9.39 38.03
N GLU A 42 -29.69 10.59 37.87
CA GLU A 42 -29.38 11.17 36.55
C GLU A 42 -28.42 10.29 35.73
N LYS A 43 -27.36 9.78 36.35
CA LYS A 43 -26.44 8.83 35.70
C LYS A 43 -27.18 7.59 35.19
N THR A 44 -28.13 7.07 35.97
CA THR A 44 -28.91 5.89 35.60
C THR A 44 -29.77 6.21 34.38
N THR A 45 -30.50 7.33 34.41
CA THR A 45 -31.30 7.81 33.28
C THR A 45 -30.46 8.05 32.02
N LEU A 46 -29.30 8.71 32.14
CA LEU A 46 -28.40 8.95 31.01
C LEU A 46 -27.85 7.64 30.44
N THR A 47 -27.56 6.66 31.29
CA THR A 47 -27.09 5.33 30.86
C THR A 47 -28.17 4.60 30.07
N GLU A 48 -29.43 4.66 30.52
CA GLU A 48 -30.58 4.08 29.82
C GLU A 48 -30.84 4.78 28.47
N GLN A 49 -30.76 6.11 28.44
CA GLN A 49 -30.87 6.89 27.21
C GLN A 49 -29.76 6.56 26.22
N LEU A 50 -28.52 6.41 26.69
CA LEU A 50 -27.37 6.02 25.87
C LEU A 50 -27.53 4.62 25.30
N ASN A 51 -27.96 3.65 26.11
CA ASN A 51 -28.24 2.29 25.64
C ASN A 51 -29.37 2.26 24.60
N THR A 52 -30.43 3.05 24.83
CA THR A 52 -31.54 3.18 23.88
C THR A 52 -31.10 3.82 22.57
N ALA A 53 -30.27 4.86 22.62
CA ALA A 53 -29.72 5.52 21.43
C ALA A 53 -28.77 4.58 20.66
N ASN A 54 -27.91 3.85 21.36
CA ASN A 54 -27.02 2.86 20.77
C ASN A 54 -27.79 1.72 20.09
N GLY A 55 -28.86 1.20 20.73
CA GLY A 55 -29.72 0.18 20.10
C GLY A 55 -30.44 0.70 18.84
N LYS A 56 -30.86 1.97 18.83
CA LYS A 56 -31.42 2.61 17.62
C LYS A 56 -30.37 2.79 16.51
N LEU A 57 -29.12 3.06 16.85
CA LEU A 57 -28.00 3.16 15.91
C LEU A 57 -27.62 1.80 15.32
N GLU A 58 -27.63 0.73 16.12
CA GLU A 58 -27.48 -0.65 15.63
C GLU A 58 -28.60 -1.03 14.64
N GLY A 59 -29.82 -0.55 14.88
CA GLY A 59 -30.95 -0.75 13.96
C GLY A 59 -30.91 0.07 12.68
N TYR A 60 -30.04 1.09 12.56
CA TYR A 60 -30.05 2.01 11.42
C TYR A 60 -29.24 1.51 10.21
N ASP A 61 -28.20 0.68 10.39
CA ASP A 61 -27.57 -0.08 9.30
C ASP A 61 -26.61 -1.18 9.83
N PRO A 62 -27.08 -2.37 10.24
CA PRO A 62 -26.19 -3.45 10.69
C PRO A 62 -25.17 -3.90 9.63
N GLU A 63 -25.36 -3.55 8.35
CA GLU A 63 -24.42 -3.83 7.28
C GLU A 63 -23.36 -2.74 7.11
N TRP A 64 -23.49 -1.54 7.69
CA TRP A 64 -22.55 -0.44 7.44
C TRP A 64 -21.12 -0.79 7.87
N LYS A 65 -20.97 -1.50 9.00
CA LYS A 65 -19.65 -1.97 9.47
C LYS A 65 -19.06 -3.01 8.51
N ALA A 66 -19.89 -3.95 8.05
CA ALA A 66 -19.46 -4.98 7.11
C ALA A 66 -19.10 -4.38 5.74
N LYS A 67 -19.91 -3.45 5.22
CA LYS A 67 -19.63 -2.71 3.97
C LYS A 67 -18.41 -1.81 4.09
N ALA A 68 -18.19 -1.17 5.24
CA ALA A 68 -17.01 -0.35 5.47
C ALA A 68 -15.73 -1.20 5.50
N GLU A 69 -15.73 -2.35 6.20
CA GLU A 69 -14.59 -3.26 6.21
C GLU A 69 -14.36 -3.94 4.85
N GLN A 70 -15.43 -4.30 4.14
CA GLN A 70 -15.34 -4.80 2.77
C GLN A 70 -14.76 -3.73 1.84
N ALA A 71 -15.27 -2.50 1.87
CA ALA A 71 -14.76 -1.40 1.06
C ALA A 71 -13.29 -1.07 1.37
N LYS A 72 -12.88 -1.17 2.63
CA LYS A 72 -11.48 -1.01 3.05
C LYS A 72 -10.59 -2.12 2.51
N THR A 73 -11.06 -3.38 2.55
CA THR A 73 -10.36 -4.53 2.00
C THR A 73 -10.26 -4.45 0.48
N ASP A 74 -11.33 -4.03 -0.19
CA ASP A 74 -11.38 -3.84 -1.64
C ASP A 74 -10.46 -2.70 -2.07
N ALA A 75 -10.46 -1.58 -1.34
CA ALA A 75 -9.56 -0.46 -1.60
C ALA A 75 -8.10 -0.86 -1.38
N ALA A 76 -7.78 -1.57 -0.31
CA ALA A 76 -6.43 -2.09 -0.08
C ALA A 76 -5.98 -3.05 -1.18
N SER A 77 -6.89 -3.91 -1.65
CA SER A 77 -6.62 -4.84 -2.77
C SER A 77 -6.40 -4.10 -4.09
N GLN A 78 -7.20 -3.06 -4.36
CA GLN A 78 -7.02 -2.21 -5.55
C GLN A 78 -5.72 -1.42 -5.51
N VAL A 79 -5.35 -0.85 -4.36
CA VAL A 79 -4.08 -0.15 -4.17
C VAL A 79 -2.91 -1.11 -4.38
N ALA A 80 -2.94 -2.31 -3.78
CA ALA A 80 -1.91 -3.31 -3.99
C ALA A 80 -1.81 -3.76 -5.45
N ALA A 81 -2.94 -3.92 -6.14
CA ALA A 81 -2.97 -4.26 -7.57
C ALA A 81 -2.39 -3.12 -8.45
N LEU A 82 -2.67 -1.86 -8.10
CA LEU A 82 -2.11 -0.69 -8.77
C LEU A 82 -0.61 -0.57 -8.54
N GLU A 83 -0.14 -0.70 -7.29
CA GLU A 83 1.29 -0.69 -6.94
C GLU A 83 2.04 -1.78 -7.70
N LYS A 84 1.48 -3.00 -7.76
CA LYS A 84 2.00 -4.11 -8.57
C LYS A 84 2.06 -3.76 -10.06
N GLY A 85 0.96 -3.21 -10.60
CA GLY A 85 0.89 -2.77 -11.99
C GLY A 85 1.96 -1.71 -12.32
N TYR A 86 2.12 -0.70 -11.47
CA TYR A 86 3.10 0.36 -11.65
C TYR A 86 4.55 -0.14 -11.53
N ALA A 87 4.85 -0.98 -10.54
CA ALA A 87 6.17 -1.56 -10.38
C ALA A 87 6.55 -2.42 -11.61
N LEU A 88 5.58 -3.16 -12.14
CA LEU A 88 5.77 -4.01 -13.32
C LEU A 88 5.95 -3.17 -14.58
N GLU A 89 5.14 -2.14 -14.78
CA GLU A 89 5.27 -1.21 -15.91
C GLU A 89 6.58 -0.45 -15.88
N ARG A 90 7.07 -0.07 -14.70
CA ARG A 90 8.37 0.59 -14.51
C ARG A 90 9.55 -0.35 -14.79
N LYS A 91 9.46 -1.62 -14.43
CA LYS A 91 10.50 -2.61 -14.77
C LYS A 91 10.45 -2.95 -16.26
N ALA A 92 9.24 -3.07 -16.83
CA ALA A 92 9.03 -3.32 -18.25
C ALA A 92 9.48 -2.14 -19.13
N SER A 93 9.35 -0.87 -18.68
CA SER A 93 9.84 0.28 -19.44
C SER A 93 11.36 0.32 -19.59
N GLY A 94 12.09 -0.42 -18.74
CA GLY A 94 13.53 -0.67 -18.91
C GLY A 94 13.87 -1.66 -20.04
N LEU A 95 12.87 -2.32 -20.64
CA LEU A 95 13.04 -3.27 -21.73
C LEU A 95 12.65 -2.64 -23.06
N LYS A 96 13.46 -2.85 -24.10
CA LYS A 96 13.09 -2.48 -25.48
C LYS A 96 12.26 -3.58 -26.13
N PHE A 97 10.95 -3.38 -26.19
CA PHE A 97 10.07 -4.29 -26.92
C PHE A 97 10.15 -4.02 -28.43
N SER A 98 9.98 -5.08 -29.24
CA SER A 98 9.93 -4.95 -30.70
C SER A 98 8.64 -4.32 -31.21
N SER A 99 7.56 -4.37 -30.42
CA SER A 99 6.27 -3.75 -30.73
C SER A 99 5.46 -3.44 -29.47
N GLU A 100 4.51 -2.51 -29.60
CA GLU A 100 3.51 -2.22 -28.56
C GLU A 100 2.64 -3.46 -28.23
N SER A 101 2.39 -4.32 -29.22
CA SER A 101 1.66 -5.58 -29.02
C SER A 101 2.45 -6.56 -28.14
N ALA A 102 3.75 -6.71 -28.38
CA ALA A 102 4.63 -7.54 -27.56
C ALA A 102 4.70 -7.02 -26.11
N ARG A 103 4.77 -5.70 -25.94
CA ARG A 103 4.73 -5.05 -24.62
C ARG A 103 3.40 -5.32 -23.90
N LYS A 104 2.26 -5.22 -24.59
CA LYS A 104 0.93 -5.50 -24.01
C LYS A 104 0.78 -6.97 -23.61
N ALA A 105 1.22 -7.91 -24.44
CA ALA A 105 1.20 -9.34 -24.15
C ALA A 105 2.06 -9.66 -22.92
N PHE A 106 3.29 -9.14 -22.88
CA PHE A 106 4.19 -9.26 -21.73
C PHE A 106 3.55 -8.75 -20.44
N LEU A 107 2.98 -7.54 -20.46
CA LEU A 107 2.34 -6.96 -19.27
C LEU A 107 1.09 -7.73 -18.83
N ALA A 108 0.30 -8.26 -19.77
CA ALA A 108 -0.90 -9.04 -19.44
C ALA A 108 -0.54 -10.37 -18.77
N GLU A 109 0.44 -11.08 -19.32
CA GLU A 109 0.88 -12.37 -18.79
C GLU A 109 1.66 -12.23 -17.49
N ALA A 110 2.46 -11.17 -17.36
CA ALA A 110 3.07 -10.77 -16.11
C ALA A 110 2.04 -10.43 -15.00
N LYS A 111 0.95 -9.73 -15.33
CA LYS A 111 -0.15 -9.47 -14.38
C LYS A 111 -0.83 -10.78 -13.97
N ALA A 112 -0.98 -11.75 -14.88
CA ALA A 112 -1.55 -13.05 -14.60
C ALA A 112 -0.66 -13.93 -13.70
N GLN A 113 0.66 -13.75 -13.76
CA GLN A 113 1.62 -14.50 -12.95
C GLN A 113 1.58 -14.14 -11.46
N ASN A 114 0.90 -13.04 -11.09
CA ASN A 114 0.70 -12.56 -9.72
C ASN A 114 1.97 -12.59 -8.86
N PHE A 115 3.02 -11.92 -9.34
CA PHE A 115 4.32 -11.91 -8.67
C PHE A 115 4.22 -11.54 -7.19
N ALA A 116 5.08 -12.20 -6.40
CA ALA A 116 5.30 -11.84 -5.02
C ALA A 116 6.05 -10.50 -4.94
N MET A 117 5.58 -9.62 -4.05
CA MET A 117 6.28 -8.39 -3.72
C MET A 117 7.06 -8.56 -2.43
N LYS A 118 8.31 -8.11 -2.42
CA LYS A 118 9.13 -8.02 -1.22
C LYS A 118 9.80 -6.64 -1.20
N ASP A 119 9.58 -5.89 -0.13
CA ASP A 119 10.18 -4.56 0.09
C ASP A 119 9.98 -3.57 -1.09
N GLY A 120 8.83 -3.66 -1.78
CA GLY A 120 8.50 -2.83 -2.95
C GLY A 120 9.09 -3.31 -4.28
N GLU A 121 9.78 -4.45 -4.30
CA GLU A 121 10.30 -5.07 -5.51
C GLU A 121 9.52 -6.32 -5.93
N ILE A 122 9.40 -6.53 -7.24
CA ILE A 122 8.79 -7.70 -7.86
C ILE A 122 9.82 -8.82 -7.90
N LEU A 123 9.62 -9.85 -7.09
CA LEU A 123 10.46 -11.05 -7.12
C LEU A 123 10.17 -11.90 -8.36
N GLY A 124 11.22 -12.40 -9.01
CA GLY A 124 11.10 -13.29 -10.17
C GLY A 124 10.85 -12.59 -11.51
N PHE A 125 10.87 -11.26 -11.56
CA PHE A 125 10.71 -10.51 -12.81
C PHE A 125 11.80 -10.83 -13.84
N ASP A 126 13.06 -10.96 -13.41
CA ASP A 126 14.18 -11.26 -14.33
C ASP A 126 14.07 -12.66 -14.93
N ASP A 127 13.63 -13.64 -14.15
CA ASP A 127 13.42 -15.01 -14.64
C ASP A 127 12.20 -15.10 -15.57
N TYR A 128 11.17 -14.28 -15.30
CA TYR A 128 10.07 -14.10 -16.24
C TYR A 128 10.54 -13.51 -17.57
N VAL A 129 11.36 -12.46 -17.55
CA VAL A 129 11.93 -11.86 -18.78
C VAL A 129 12.75 -12.89 -19.57
N LYS A 130 13.55 -13.72 -18.90
CA LYS A 130 14.30 -14.81 -19.57
C LYS A 130 13.37 -15.83 -20.22
N THR A 131 12.33 -16.26 -19.49
CA THR A 131 11.36 -17.25 -19.98
C THR A 131 10.58 -16.69 -21.17
N PHE A 132 10.16 -15.43 -21.10
CA PHE A 132 9.45 -14.74 -22.17
C PHE A 132 10.33 -14.56 -23.41
N LYS A 133 11.62 -14.22 -23.25
CA LYS A 133 12.59 -14.20 -24.37
C LYS A 133 12.83 -15.58 -24.98
N ALA A 134 12.77 -16.65 -24.19
CA ALA A 134 12.90 -18.00 -24.72
C ALA A 134 11.66 -18.44 -25.51
N ALA A 135 10.47 -18.01 -25.07
CA ALA A 135 9.20 -18.28 -25.74
C ALA A 135 9.00 -17.41 -27.00
N ASP A 136 9.36 -16.14 -26.94
CA ASP A 136 9.36 -15.21 -28.09
C ASP A 136 10.69 -14.42 -28.15
N PRO A 137 11.69 -14.97 -28.86
CA PRO A 137 13.01 -14.32 -29.03
C PRO A 137 12.94 -12.96 -29.74
N SER A 138 11.84 -12.69 -30.45
CA SER A 138 11.65 -11.46 -31.22
C SER A 138 10.94 -10.36 -30.43
N ALA A 139 10.31 -10.67 -29.30
CA ALA A 139 9.49 -9.73 -28.56
C ALA A 139 10.29 -8.67 -27.77
N ILE A 140 11.49 -9.00 -27.30
CA ILE A 140 12.35 -8.09 -26.52
C ILE A 140 13.72 -7.99 -27.19
N LEU A 141 14.05 -6.79 -27.66
CA LEU A 141 15.31 -6.48 -28.33
C LEU A 141 16.48 -6.49 -27.34
N PRO A 142 17.67 -6.95 -27.75
CA PRO A 142 18.87 -6.85 -26.94
C PRO A 142 19.23 -5.38 -26.70
N ASP A 143 19.74 -5.09 -25.50
CA ASP A 143 20.06 -3.72 -25.11
C ASP A 143 21.33 -3.28 -25.84
N GLY A 144 21.17 -2.35 -26.79
CA GLY A 144 22.29 -1.75 -27.54
C GLY A 144 23.17 -2.76 -28.29
N GLY A 145 22.60 -3.51 -29.23
CA GLY A 145 23.39 -4.34 -30.14
C GLY A 145 22.61 -4.61 -31.41
N MET A 146 23.21 -4.29 -32.55
CA MET A 146 22.64 -4.37 -33.90
C MET A 146 21.76 -5.61 -34.10
N VAL A 147 20.64 -5.42 -34.81
CA VAL A 147 19.86 -6.51 -35.41
C VAL A 147 20.85 -7.44 -36.08
N GLN A 148 21.03 -8.66 -35.56
CA GLN A 148 21.79 -9.66 -36.27
C GLN A 148 20.92 -10.08 -37.46
N PHE A 149 21.16 -9.45 -38.61
CA PHE A 149 20.81 -10.06 -39.87
C PHE A 149 21.50 -11.41 -39.88
N SER A 150 20.71 -12.48 -39.83
CA SER A 150 21.23 -13.83 -39.98
C SER A 150 22.11 -13.84 -41.21
N THR A 151 23.35 -14.27 -40.98
CA THR A 151 24.43 -14.34 -41.94
C THR A 151 23.92 -14.75 -43.31
N SER A 152 24.30 -14.00 -44.34
CA SER A 152 24.05 -14.35 -45.73
C SER A 152 24.39 -15.82 -45.97
N ALA A 153 23.52 -16.51 -46.72
CA ALA A 153 23.79 -17.85 -47.25
C ALA A 153 25.23 -17.94 -47.76
N PRO A 154 25.95 -19.06 -47.51
CA PRO A 154 27.35 -19.20 -47.88
C PRO A 154 27.48 -19.17 -49.41
N GLY A 155 27.70 -17.98 -49.95
CA GLY A 155 27.95 -17.76 -51.37
C GLY A 155 29.45 -17.87 -51.61
N GLY A 156 29.85 -18.99 -52.23
CA GLY A 156 31.16 -19.13 -52.86
C GLY A 156 31.44 -18.00 -53.87
N ASN A 157 32.72 -17.85 -54.21
CA ASN A 157 33.28 -16.91 -55.19
C ASN A 157 32.24 -16.27 -56.11
N ARG A 158 31.81 -15.04 -55.80
CA ARG A 158 30.99 -14.24 -56.71
C ARG A 158 31.87 -13.80 -57.88
N GLN A 159 31.61 -14.38 -59.05
CA GLN A 159 32.00 -13.78 -60.33
C GLN A 159 31.33 -12.40 -60.45
N PRO A 160 32.02 -11.36 -60.96
CA PRO A 160 31.46 -10.02 -61.03
C PRO A 160 30.19 -10.01 -61.89
N ALA A 161 29.12 -9.41 -61.38
CA ALA A 161 27.79 -9.49 -61.97
C ALA A 161 27.63 -8.60 -63.22
N ASN A 162 28.55 -7.66 -63.43
CA ASN A 162 28.51 -6.70 -64.53
C ASN A 162 29.89 -6.05 -64.79
N ALA A 163 30.05 -5.44 -65.96
CA ALA A 163 31.31 -4.87 -66.43
C ALA A 163 31.87 -3.77 -65.50
N HIS A 164 31.00 -3.05 -64.80
CA HIS A 164 31.39 -2.03 -63.83
C HIS A 164 32.04 -2.63 -62.57
N GLU A 165 31.51 -3.76 -62.09
CA GLU A 165 32.08 -4.49 -60.95
C GLU A 165 33.36 -5.23 -61.33
N ALA A 166 33.46 -5.74 -62.56
CA ALA A 166 34.70 -6.30 -63.12
C ALA A 166 35.81 -5.24 -63.24
N ALA A 167 35.47 -4.02 -63.70
CA ALA A 167 36.42 -2.91 -63.76
C ALA A 167 36.90 -2.50 -62.36
N ASN A 168 35.99 -2.35 -61.39
CA ASN A 168 36.35 -2.03 -60.01
C ASN A 168 37.19 -3.12 -59.33
N ALA A 169 36.92 -4.40 -59.62
CA ALA A 169 37.74 -5.52 -59.15
C ALA A 169 39.15 -5.49 -59.78
N ALA A 170 39.24 -5.20 -61.08
CA ALA A 170 40.53 -5.04 -61.76
C ALA A 170 41.33 -3.83 -61.24
N PHE A 171 40.67 -2.71 -60.95
CA PHE A 171 41.30 -1.55 -60.32
C PHE A 171 41.86 -1.89 -58.92
N ARG A 172 41.11 -2.63 -58.10
CA ARG A 172 41.61 -3.09 -56.79
C ARG A 172 42.78 -4.06 -56.92
N ALA A 173 42.77 -4.95 -57.91
CA ALA A 173 43.88 -5.87 -58.15
C ALA A 173 45.14 -5.17 -58.70
N ALA A 174 44.98 -4.17 -59.56
CA ALA A 174 46.08 -3.45 -60.19
C ALA A 174 46.76 -2.42 -59.25
N PHE A 175 46.01 -1.87 -58.28
CA PHE A 175 46.49 -0.82 -57.38
C PHE A 175 46.58 -1.24 -55.90
N GLY A 176 46.11 -2.43 -55.54
CA GLY A 176 46.12 -2.95 -54.16
C GLY A 176 47.38 -3.74 -53.77
N GLN A 177 48.39 -3.83 -54.64
CA GLN A 177 49.60 -4.61 -54.37
C GLN A 177 50.87 -3.78 -54.59
N LYS A 178 51.15 -2.84 -53.67
CA LYS A 178 52.50 -2.38 -53.32
C LYS A 178 52.45 -1.39 -52.14
N GLY A 179 53.13 -1.74 -51.05
CA GLY A 179 53.50 -0.84 -49.95
C GLY A 179 52.65 -1.02 -48.70
#